data_AF-A0A355DXQ7-F1
#
_entry.id   AF-A0A355DXQ7-F1
#
_cell.length_a   1.000
_cell.length_b   1.000
_cell.length_c   1.000
_cell.angle_alpha   90.00
_cell.angle_beta   90.00
_cell.angle_gamma   90.00
#
_symmetry.space_group_name_H-M   'P 1'
#
loop_
_entity.id
_entity.type
_entity.pdbx_description
1 polymer ?
#
loop_
_entity_poly.entity_id
_entity_poly.type
_entity_poly.pdbx_seq_one_letter_code
_entity_poly.pdbx_strand_id
1 'polypeptide(L)'
;MLLGNYKLNSRWWRNCIIIVLVLGLFFRFYNLDRKVYWYDETMTSMRISGYTQTEIVQEVFDADIISVEDLLKRYQYPNPTKDFNDTLNALAGNPEHSPLYYLIARFWLQRFSHSIVSIRFLSALISLLALPCMYWLCLELFQSSVVSIIAVTLIAISPFHVLYAQEAREYSLWTVSILFSCAAFLRAIRVKGLL
;
A
#
# COMPACT_ATOMS: atom_id res chain seq x y z
N MET A 1 -28.32 0.13 -19.54
CA MET A 1 -27.56 -0.34 -20.73
C MET A 1 -26.96 -1.70 -20.37
N LEU A 2 -27.65 -2.79 -20.69
CA LEU A 2 -27.24 -4.15 -20.33
C LEU A 2 -26.13 -4.61 -21.28
N LEU A 3 -24.86 -4.50 -20.85
CA LEU A 3 -23.79 -5.24 -21.48
C LEU A 3 -24.14 -6.73 -21.36
N GLY A 4 -24.46 -7.37 -22.49
CA GLY A 4 -24.88 -8.77 -22.54
C GLY A 4 -23.92 -9.69 -21.77
N ASN A 5 -24.44 -10.85 -21.34
CA ASN A 5 -23.68 -11.91 -20.68
C ASN A 5 -22.62 -12.53 -21.62
N TYR A 6 -21.59 -11.78 -21.96
CA TYR A 6 -20.40 -12.31 -22.61
C TYR A 6 -19.72 -13.23 -21.62
N LYS A 7 -19.49 -14.49 -22.00
CA LYS A 7 -18.71 -15.44 -21.22
C LYS A 7 -17.36 -15.62 -21.90
N LEU A 8 -16.27 -15.35 -21.17
CA LEU A 8 -14.92 -15.73 -21.58
C LEU A 8 -14.78 -17.27 -21.49
N ASN A 9 -15.35 -17.99 -22.46
CA ASN A 9 -15.46 -19.45 -22.40
C ASN A 9 -14.30 -20.18 -23.10
N SER A 10 -13.33 -19.45 -23.67
CA SER A 10 -12.14 -20.07 -24.27
C SER A 10 -11.14 -20.43 -23.20
N ARG A 11 -10.71 -21.70 -23.17
CA ARG A 11 -9.63 -22.19 -22.30
C ARG A 11 -8.35 -21.36 -22.45
N TRP A 12 -8.08 -20.86 -23.67
CA TRP A 12 -6.93 -20.03 -23.96
C TRP A 12 -6.97 -18.68 -23.23
N TRP A 13 -8.08 -17.94 -23.34
CA TRP A 13 -8.26 -16.65 -22.65
C TRP A 13 -8.11 -16.77 -21.13
N ARG A 14 -8.71 -17.83 -20.55
CA ARG A 14 -8.59 -18.10 -19.13
C ARG A 14 -7.12 -18.31 -18.72
N ASN A 15 -6.37 -19.10 -19.48
CA ASN A 15 -4.96 -19.35 -19.19
C ASN A 15 -4.13 -18.07 -19.30
N CYS A 16 -4.38 -17.23 -20.32
CA CYS A 16 -3.72 -15.94 -20.46
C CYS A 16 -3.99 -15.03 -19.24
N ILE A 17 -5.24 -14.93 -18.79
CA ILE A 17 -5.60 -14.14 -17.61
C ILE A 17 -4.86 -14.65 -16.37
N ILE A 18 -4.85 -15.97 -16.14
CA ILE A 18 -4.15 -16.56 -14.99
C ILE A 18 -2.65 -16.21 -15.04
N ILE A 19 -2.01 -16.33 -16.21
CA ILE A 19 -0.60 -15.97 -16.38
C ILE A 19 -0.37 -14.49 -16.04
N VAL A 20 -1.22 -13.60 -16.53
CA VAL A 20 -1.11 -12.16 -16.27
C VAL A 20 -1.28 -11.84 -14.78
N LEU A 21 -2.22 -12.50 -14.09
CA LEU A 21 -2.39 -12.33 -12.65
C LEU A 21 -1.19 -12.86 -11.85
N VAL A 22 -0.63 -14.00 -12.25
CA VAL A 22 0.58 -14.56 -11.64
C VAL A 22 1.79 -13.64 -11.85
N LEU A 23 1.94 -13.07 -13.04
CA LEU A 23 2.99 -12.08 -13.31
C LEU A 23 2.79 -10.81 -12.48
N GLY A 24 1.56 -10.30 -12.40
CA GLY A 24 1.24 -9.15 -11.55
C GLY A 24 1.52 -9.41 -10.07
N LEU A 25 1.25 -10.62 -9.58
CA LEU A 25 1.60 -11.04 -8.23
C LEU A 25 3.12 -11.09 -8.04
N PHE A 26 3.83 -11.78 -8.94
CA PHE A 26 5.29 -11.91 -8.92
C PHE A 26 5.97 -10.53 -8.88
N PHE A 27 5.58 -9.63 -9.79
CA PHE A 27 6.19 -8.31 -9.87
C PHE A 27 5.91 -7.42 -8.67
N ARG A 28 4.90 -7.69 -7.83
CA ARG A 28 4.70 -6.93 -6.58
C ARG A 28 5.70 -7.28 -5.49
N PHE A 29 6.29 -8.48 -5.53
CA PHE A 29 7.26 -8.94 -4.53
C PHE A 29 8.69 -9.04 -5.09
N TYR A 30 8.87 -8.76 -6.37
CA TYR A 30 10.16 -8.86 -7.04
C TYR A 30 11.12 -7.73 -6.64
N ASN A 31 12.35 -8.07 -6.22
CA ASN A 31 13.43 -7.11 -5.94
C ASN A 31 13.09 -6.00 -4.91
N LEU A 32 12.32 -6.32 -3.88
CA LEU A 32 11.99 -5.37 -2.80
C LEU A 32 13.22 -4.82 -2.07
N ASP A 33 14.34 -5.53 -2.09
CA ASP A 33 15.63 -5.17 -1.49
C ASP A 33 16.52 -4.33 -2.40
N ARG A 34 16.35 -4.42 -3.73
CA ARG A 34 17.30 -3.84 -4.70
C ARG A 34 16.98 -2.41 -5.11
N LYS A 35 15.78 -1.92 -4.80
CA LYS A 35 15.37 -0.54 -5.12
C LYS A 35 15.94 0.44 -4.11
N VAL A 36 16.42 1.58 -4.61
CA VAL A 36 16.88 2.71 -3.78
C VAL A 36 15.81 3.07 -2.77
N TYR A 37 16.20 3.21 -1.50
CA TYR A 37 15.31 3.68 -0.44
C TYR A 37 15.28 5.20 -0.47
N TRP A 38 14.22 5.77 -1.05
CA TRP A 38 14.16 7.18 -1.40
C TRP A 38 13.54 8.02 -0.29
N TYR A 39 13.58 9.34 -0.47
CA TYR A 39 13.23 10.35 0.55
C TYR A 39 11.88 10.08 1.24
N ASP A 40 10.82 9.82 0.49
CA ASP A 40 9.51 9.61 1.08
C ASP A 40 9.43 8.34 1.93
N GLU A 41 10.18 7.29 1.58
CA GLU A 41 10.25 6.07 2.39
C GLU A 41 11.08 6.30 3.66
N THR A 42 12.14 7.11 3.61
CA THR A 42 12.89 7.49 4.81
C THR A 42 12.03 8.32 5.77
N MET A 43 11.21 9.23 5.24
CA MET A 43 10.21 9.96 6.04
C MET A 43 9.18 9.02 6.65
N THR A 44 8.74 7.99 5.92
CA THR A 44 7.88 6.94 6.49
C THR A 44 8.55 6.20 7.65
N SER A 45 9.80 5.77 7.49
CA SER A 45 10.58 5.10 8.55
C SER A 45 10.71 5.98 9.80
N MET A 46 11.05 7.26 9.62
CA MET A 46 11.14 8.25 10.69
C MET A 46 9.81 8.37 11.44
N ARG A 47 8.70 8.59 10.73
CA ARG A 47 7.38 8.74 11.36
C ARG A 47 6.95 7.48 12.09
N ILE A 48 7.16 6.31 11.48
CA ILE A 48 6.86 5.01 12.10
C ILE A 48 7.69 4.77 13.36
N SER A 49 8.94 5.26 13.40
CA SER A 49 9.77 5.17 14.60
C SER A 49 9.28 6.07 15.74
N GLY A 50 8.50 7.11 15.44
CA GLY A 50 7.88 8.02 16.41
C GLY A 50 8.62 9.35 16.59
N TYR A 51 9.55 9.68 15.70
CA TYR A 51 10.28 10.94 15.74
C TYR A 51 9.72 11.96 14.75
N THR A 52 9.75 13.23 15.14
CA THR A 52 9.53 14.35 14.21
C THR A 52 10.84 14.74 13.55
N GLN A 53 10.76 15.36 12.37
CA GLN A 53 11.96 15.91 11.71
C GLN A 53 12.67 16.93 12.60
N THR A 54 11.91 17.77 13.32
CA THR A 54 12.46 18.78 14.24
C THR A 54 13.25 18.15 15.37
N GLU A 55 12.72 17.08 15.98
CA GLU A 55 13.39 16.35 17.06
C GLU A 55 14.73 15.76 16.58
N ILE A 56 14.76 15.13 15.40
CA ILE A 56 16.01 14.61 14.82
C ILE A 56 17.03 15.71 14.58
N VAL A 57 16.61 16.83 13.99
CA VAL A 57 17.53 17.95 13.73
C VAL A 57 18.11 18.47 15.05
N GLN A 58 17.31 18.60 16.10
CA GLN A 58 17.77 19.04 17.42
C GLN A 58 18.71 18.05 18.10
N GLU A 59 18.46 16.74 17.99
CA GLU A 59 19.29 15.70 18.60
C GLU A 59 20.61 15.46 17.84
N VAL A 60 20.64 15.67 16.53
CA VAL A 60 21.79 15.33 15.67
C VAL A 60 22.74 16.52 15.46
N PHE A 61 22.26 17.77 15.56
CA PHE A 61 23.08 18.97 15.39
C PHE A 61 23.81 19.41 16.68
N ASP A 62 24.49 18.47 17.36
CA ASP A 62 25.24 18.75 18.61
C ASP A 62 26.78 18.79 18.40
N ALA A 63 27.24 19.15 17.20
CA ALA A 63 28.65 19.22 16.79
C ALA A 63 29.49 17.92 16.88
N ASP A 64 28.94 16.85 17.45
CA ASP A 64 29.55 15.53 17.52
C ASP A 64 29.39 14.73 16.21
N ILE A 65 30.36 13.85 15.94
CA ILE A 65 30.33 12.94 14.79
C ILE A 65 29.41 11.77 15.13
N ILE A 66 28.27 11.68 14.45
CA ILE A 66 27.35 10.54 14.56
C ILE A 66 27.54 9.60 13.38
N SER A 67 27.66 8.30 13.65
CA SER A 67 27.78 7.30 12.60
C SER A 67 26.44 7.07 11.89
N VAL A 68 26.49 6.72 10.60
CA VAL A 68 25.27 6.36 9.84
C VAL A 68 24.55 5.19 10.47
N GLU A 69 25.28 4.21 11.00
CA GLU A 69 24.69 3.05 11.65
C GLU A 69 23.87 3.43 12.88
N ASP A 70 24.36 4.36 13.70
CA ASP A 70 23.65 4.83 14.90
C ASP A 70 22.38 5.61 14.54
N LEU A 71 22.45 6.45 13.50
CA LEU A 71 21.27 7.16 12.97
C LEU A 71 20.18 6.18 12.52
N LEU A 72 20.57 5.16 11.74
CA LEU A 72 19.61 4.18 11.23
C LEU A 72 19.02 3.34 12.36
N LYS A 73 19.83 2.89 13.33
CA LYS A 73 19.34 2.16 14.51
C LYS A 73 18.33 2.96 15.33
N ARG A 74 18.56 4.27 15.47
CA ARG A 74 17.73 5.14 16.33
C ARG A 74 16.44 5.61 15.66
N TYR A 75 16.52 6.01 14.38
CA TYR A 75 15.43 6.74 13.70
C TYR A 75 14.77 6.00 12.53
N GLN A 76 15.28 4.85 12.11
CA GLN A 76 14.68 4.13 10.98
C GLN A 76 13.56 3.16 11.40
N TYR A 77 13.62 2.62 12.62
CA TYR A 77 12.72 1.55 13.06
C TYR A 77 12.07 1.87 14.41
N PRO A 78 10.88 1.31 14.71
CA PRO A 78 10.26 1.42 16.02
C PRO A 78 11.19 0.94 17.13
N ASN A 79 11.32 1.74 18.18
CA ASN A 79 12.15 1.43 19.33
C ASN A 79 11.32 1.42 20.63
N PRO A 80 11.86 0.91 21.75
CA PRO A 80 11.14 0.86 23.02
C PRO A 80 10.89 2.23 23.67
N THR A 81 11.60 3.29 23.24
CA THR A 81 11.50 4.63 23.83
C THR A 81 10.32 5.44 23.31
N LYS A 82 9.76 5.05 22.17
CA LYS A 82 8.61 5.70 21.53
C LYS A 82 7.43 4.75 21.48
N ASP A 83 6.21 5.27 21.41
CA ASP A 83 4.98 4.50 21.31
C ASP A 83 4.11 4.85 20.07
N PHE A 84 2.86 4.40 20.05
CA PHE A 84 1.92 4.72 18.99
C PHE A 84 1.47 6.20 19.01
N ASN A 85 1.40 6.83 20.18
CA ASN A 85 1.06 8.24 20.32
C ASN A 85 2.17 9.12 19.74
N ASP A 86 3.43 8.73 19.94
CA ASP A 86 4.56 9.42 19.31
C ASP A 86 4.48 9.36 17.78
N THR A 87 4.08 8.21 17.24
CA THR A 87 3.83 8.07 15.78
C THR A 87 2.70 8.97 15.30
N LEU A 88 1.61 9.07 16.06
CA LEU A 88 0.51 10.00 15.77
C LEU A 88 0.95 11.45 15.83
N ASN A 89 1.73 11.83 16.86
CA ASN A 89 2.28 13.17 17.01
C ASN A 89 3.23 13.52 15.86
N ALA A 90 4.06 12.57 15.42
CA ALA A 90 4.94 12.73 14.26
C ALA A 90 4.17 13.00 12.95
N LEU A 91 2.91 12.54 12.88
CA LEU A 91 2.03 12.75 11.73
C LEU A 91 1.13 13.99 11.87
N ALA A 92 0.87 14.47 13.09
CA ALA A 92 -0.11 15.53 13.35
C ALA A 92 0.16 16.84 12.59
N GLY A 93 1.44 17.14 12.30
CA GLY A 93 1.84 18.31 11.49
C GLY A 93 1.83 18.09 9.97
N ASN A 94 1.45 16.91 9.49
CA ASN A 94 1.55 16.49 8.08
C ASN A 94 0.18 15.94 7.60
N PRO A 95 -0.82 16.81 7.36
CA PRO A 95 -2.20 16.41 7.08
C PRO A 95 -2.36 15.60 5.78
N GLU A 96 -1.38 15.65 4.89
CA GLU A 96 -1.33 14.87 3.66
C GLU A 96 -1.15 13.36 3.88
N HIS A 97 -0.80 12.94 5.11
CA HIS A 97 -0.51 11.55 5.46
C HIS A 97 -1.53 10.98 6.44
N SER A 98 -2.26 9.95 6.01
CA SER A 98 -3.28 9.33 6.86
C SER A 98 -2.63 8.37 7.87
N PRO A 99 -2.94 8.47 9.17
CA PRO A 99 -2.21 7.74 10.20
C PRO A 99 -2.34 6.22 10.11
N LEU A 100 -3.42 5.70 9.52
CA LEU A 100 -3.73 4.27 9.52
C LEU A 100 -2.60 3.41 8.93
N TYR A 101 -2.01 3.82 7.81
CA TYR A 101 -0.92 3.06 7.19
C TYR A 101 0.31 3.00 8.11
N TYR A 102 0.71 4.14 8.66
CA TYR A 102 1.90 4.25 9.50
C TYR A 102 1.75 3.47 10.81
N LEU A 103 0.56 3.47 11.40
CA LEU A 103 0.28 2.66 12.60
C LEU A 103 0.34 1.15 12.30
N ILE A 104 -0.23 0.71 11.17
CA ILE A 104 -0.13 -0.70 10.74
C ILE A 104 1.33 -1.06 10.47
N ALA A 105 2.08 -0.19 9.80
CA ALA A 105 3.48 -0.42 9.48
C ALA A 105 4.39 -0.46 10.72
N ARG A 106 4.12 0.39 11.73
CA ARG A 106 4.75 0.30 13.05
C ARG A 106 4.50 -1.05 13.69
N PHE A 107 3.23 -1.44 13.82
CA PHE A 107 2.84 -2.71 14.42
C PHE A 107 3.47 -3.90 13.68
N TRP A 108 3.49 -3.84 12.35
CA TRP A 108 4.14 -4.84 11.50
C TRP A 108 5.63 -5.00 11.82
N LEU A 109 6.39 -3.90 11.87
CA LEU A 109 7.81 -3.96 12.19
C LEU A 109 8.10 -4.44 13.61
N GLN A 110 7.24 -4.08 14.58
CA GLN A 110 7.36 -4.59 15.95
C GLN A 110 7.12 -6.09 16.05
N ARG A 111 6.25 -6.65 15.18
CA ARG A 111 5.89 -8.07 15.23
C ARG A 111 6.79 -8.97 14.40
N PHE A 112 7.34 -8.44 13.31
CA PHE A 112 8.17 -9.16 12.35
C PHE A 112 9.63 -8.70 12.44
N SER A 113 10.22 -8.24 11.33
CA SER A 113 11.64 -7.89 11.24
C SER A 113 11.84 -6.41 10.91
N HIS A 114 12.83 -5.78 11.55
CA HIS A 114 13.32 -4.44 11.24
C HIS A 114 14.15 -4.44 9.96
N SER A 115 13.49 -4.33 8.81
CA SER A 115 14.15 -4.18 7.51
C SER A 115 13.30 -3.40 6.54
N ILE A 116 13.95 -2.75 5.56
CA ILE A 116 13.27 -2.05 4.46
C ILE A 116 12.37 -3.02 3.68
N VAL A 117 12.86 -4.25 3.44
CA VAL A 117 12.11 -5.30 2.76
C VAL A 117 10.82 -5.62 3.50
N SER A 118 10.84 -5.67 4.84
CA SER A 118 9.66 -5.94 5.66
C SER A 118 8.56 -4.88 5.47
N ILE A 119 8.90 -3.59 5.42
CA ILE A 119 7.92 -2.51 5.21
C ILE A 119 7.37 -2.55 3.79
N ARG A 120 8.25 -2.72 2.79
CA ARG A 120 7.82 -2.82 1.38
C ARG A 120 6.96 -4.06 1.15
N PHE A 121 7.24 -5.16 1.84
CA PHE A 121 6.43 -6.37 1.80
C PHE A 121 5.02 -6.13 2.34
N LEU A 122 4.88 -5.37 3.43
CA LEU A 122 3.57 -4.96 3.93
C LEU A 122 2.78 -4.18 2.87
N SER A 123 3.39 -3.18 2.23
CA SER A 123 2.75 -2.43 1.14
C SER A 123 2.33 -3.34 -0.01
N ALA A 124 3.21 -4.25 -0.42
CA ALA A 124 2.95 -5.18 -1.51
C ALA A 124 1.79 -6.12 -1.16
N LEU A 125 1.72 -6.59 0.08
CA LEU A 125 0.62 -7.42 0.60
C LEU A 125 -0.71 -6.67 0.59
N ILE A 126 -0.74 -5.43 1.10
CA ILE A 126 -1.94 -4.58 1.08
C ILE A 126 -2.39 -4.34 -0.37
N SER A 127 -1.45 -4.11 -1.29
CA SER A 127 -1.77 -3.84 -2.71
C SER A 127 -2.54 -4.99 -3.38
N LEU A 128 -2.44 -6.22 -2.88
CA LEU A 128 -3.19 -7.36 -3.42
C LEU A 128 -4.69 -7.21 -3.21
N LEU A 129 -5.11 -6.52 -2.15
CA LEU A 129 -6.52 -6.25 -1.87
C LEU A 129 -7.14 -5.29 -2.91
N ALA A 130 -6.32 -4.56 -3.67
CA ALA A 130 -6.82 -3.70 -4.75
C ALA A 130 -7.43 -4.56 -5.88
N LEU A 131 -6.93 -5.79 -6.10
CA LEU A 131 -7.46 -6.68 -7.14
C LEU A 131 -8.93 -7.08 -6.89
N PRO A 132 -9.32 -7.68 -5.75
CA PRO A 132 -10.72 -7.97 -5.47
C PRO A 132 -11.57 -6.70 -5.31
N CYS A 133 -11.03 -5.60 -4.79
CA CYS A 133 -11.80 -4.34 -4.71
C CYS A 133 -12.12 -3.78 -6.10
N MET A 134 -11.17 -3.82 -7.04
CA MET A 134 -11.40 -3.41 -8.43
C MET A 134 -12.44 -4.31 -9.10
N TYR A 135 -12.36 -5.62 -8.87
CA TYR A 135 -13.34 -6.58 -9.36
C TYR A 135 -14.76 -6.21 -8.89
N TRP A 136 -14.92 -5.97 -7.59
CA TRP A 136 -16.20 -5.62 -6.98
C TRP A 136 -16.73 -4.28 -7.48
N LEU A 137 -15.88 -3.24 -7.55
CA LEU A 137 -16.26 -1.94 -8.08
C LEU A 137 -16.82 -2.06 -9.51
N CYS A 138 -16.13 -2.78 -10.40
CA CYS A 138 -16.60 -2.99 -11.76
C CYS A 138 -17.90 -3.81 -11.83
N LEU A 139 -18.12 -4.74 -10.90
CA LEU A 139 -19.39 -5.47 -10.83
C LEU A 139 -20.55 -4.53 -10.45
N GLU A 140 -20.33 -3.63 -9.49
CA GLU A 140 -21.36 -2.66 -9.10
C GLU A 140 -21.64 -1.66 -10.23
N LEU A 141 -20.62 -1.20 -10.95
CA LEU A 141 -20.76 -0.24 -12.06
C LEU A 141 -21.41 -0.84 -13.31
N PHE A 142 -20.96 -2.03 -13.73
CA PHE A 142 -21.25 -2.56 -15.08
C PHE A 142 -22.09 -3.84 -15.07
N GLN A 143 -22.29 -4.46 -13.90
CA GLN A 143 -23.00 -5.74 -13.76
C GLN A 143 -22.43 -6.86 -14.66
N SER A 144 -21.14 -6.77 -15.02
CA SER A 144 -20.49 -7.67 -15.98
C SER A 144 -19.18 -8.21 -15.42
N SER A 145 -19.12 -9.52 -15.23
CA SER A 145 -17.90 -10.20 -14.77
C SER A 145 -16.74 -10.08 -15.76
N VAL A 146 -17.02 -10.01 -17.07
CA VAL A 146 -15.98 -9.83 -18.08
C VAL A 146 -15.28 -8.49 -17.93
N VAL A 147 -16.05 -7.41 -17.74
CA VAL A 147 -15.49 -6.07 -17.50
C VAL A 147 -14.65 -6.07 -16.23
N SER A 148 -15.13 -6.69 -15.15
CA SER A 148 -14.37 -6.81 -13.90
C SER A 148 -13.08 -7.60 -14.08
N ILE A 149 -13.08 -8.73 -14.81
CA ILE A 149 -11.87 -9.51 -15.06
C ILE A 149 -10.86 -8.71 -15.88
N ILE A 150 -11.30 -8.00 -16.93
CA ILE A 150 -10.42 -7.16 -17.75
C ILE A 150 -9.81 -6.05 -16.90
N ALA A 151 -10.61 -5.36 -16.08
CA ALA A 151 -10.14 -4.31 -15.19
C ALA A 151 -9.10 -4.82 -14.18
N VAL A 152 -9.34 -5.98 -13.56
CA VAL A 152 -8.38 -6.62 -12.65
C VAL A 152 -7.10 -7.01 -13.38
N THR A 153 -7.21 -7.50 -14.61
CA THR A 153 -6.04 -7.86 -15.43
C THR A 153 -5.20 -6.62 -15.72
N LEU A 154 -5.82 -5.50 -16.11
CA LEU A 154 -5.13 -4.24 -16.37
C LEU A 154 -4.44 -3.69 -15.12
N ILE A 155 -5.10 -3.67 -13.97
CA ILE A 155 -4.51 -3.16 -12.72
C ILE A 155 -3.42 -4.10 -12.17
N ALA A 156 -3.53 -5.42 -12.43
CA ALA A 156 -2.54 -6.40 -11.98
C ALA A 156 -1.17 -6.18 -12.65
N ILE A 157 -1.12 -5.79 -13.92
CA ILE A 157 0.15 -5.54 -14.63
C ILE A 157 0.46 -4.08 -14.90
N SER A 158 -0.36 -3.16 -14.39
CA SER A 158 -0.09 -1.73 -14.51
C SER A 158 1.25 -1.38 -13.85
N PRO A 159 2.23 -0.81 -14.59
CA PRO A 159 3.53 -0.45 -14.03
C PRO A 159 3.42 0.51 -12.84
N PHE A 160 2.45 1.42 -12.85
CA PHE A 160 2.21 2.35 -11.73
C PHE A 160 1.73 1.64 -10.47
N HIS A 161 0.76 0.72 -10.59
CA HIS A 161 0.28 -0.02 -9.43
C HIS A 161 1.34 -0.99 -8.89
N VAL A 162 2.17 -1.56 -9.75
CA VAL A 162 3.31 -2.39 -9.34
C VAL A 162 4.38 -1.53 -8.67
N LEU A 163 4.68 -0.33 -9.19
CA LEU A 163 5.65 0.58 -8.59
C LEU A 163 5.23 0.94 -7.15
N TYR A 164 4.01 1.45 -6.97
CA TYR A 164 3.50 1.87 -5.66
C TYR A 164 3.21 0.71 -4.70
N ALA A 165 3.03 -0.50 -5.21
CA ALA A 165 2.96 -1.70 -4.37
C ALA A 165 4.29 -1.97 -3.65
N GLN A 166 5.41 -1.57 -4.24
CA GLN A 166 6.74 -1.87 -3.71
C GLN A 166 7.35 -0.74 -2.87
N GLU A 167 6.65 0.36 -2.70
CA GLU A 167 7.12 1.47 -1.87
C GLU A 167 6.63 1.30 -0.43
N ALA A 168 7.49 1.57 0.54
CA ALA A 168 7.17 1.69 1.96
C ALA A 168 6.34 2.97 2.23
N ARG A 169 5.17 3.05 1.60
CA ARG A 169 4.26 4.19 1.54
C ARG A 169 2.80 3.75 1.58
N GLU A 170 1.95 4.69 1.94
CA GLU A 170 0.51 4.49 2.13
C GLU A 170 -0.32 4.33 0.84
N TYR A 171 0.29 4.54 -0.33
CA TYR A 171 -0.41 4.52 -1.62
C TYR A 171 -1.19 3.22 -1.89
N SER A 172 -0.64 2.08 -1.46
CA SER A 172 -1.32 0.79 -1.57
C SER A 172 -2.60 0.75 -0.73
N LEU A 173 -2.54 1.28 0.50
CA LEU A 173 -3.72 1.37 1.36
C LEU A 173 -4.74 2.36 0.80
N TRP A 174 -4.30 3.52 0.33
CA TRP A 174 -5.19 4.52 -0.30
C TRP A 174 -5.94 3.94 -1.49
N THR A 175 -5.23 3.24 -2.38
CA THR A 175 -5.84 2.58 -3.55
C THR A 175 -6.94 1.62 -3.11
N VAL A 176 -6.67 0.77 -2.11
CA VAL A 176 -7.66 -0.18 -1.58
C VAL A 176 -8.85 0.55 -0.97
N SER A 177 -8.62 1.55 -0.12
CA SER A 177 -9.68 2.32 0.54
C SER A 177 -10.56 3.07 -0.46
N ILE A 178 -9.99 3.65 -1.51
CA ILE A 178 -10.75 4.33 -2.58
C ILE A 178 -11.63 3.31 -3.31
N LEU A 179 -11.05 2.22 -3.82
CA LEU A 179 -11.81 1.20 -4.55
C LEU A 179 -12.93 0.58 -3.70
N PHE A 180 -12.61 0.24 -2.44
CA PHE A 180 -13.57 -0.32 -1.50
C PHE A 180 -14.70 0.66 -1.18
N SER A 181 -14.38 1.93 -0.86
CA SER A 181 -15.40 2.93 -0.52
C SER A 181 -16.33 3.23 -1.69
N CYS A 182 -15.80 3.33 -2.91
CA CYS A 182 -16.62 3.48 -4.11
C CYS A 182 -17.55 2.27 -4.33
N ALA A 183 -17.02 1.04 -4.22
CA ALA A 183 -17.83 -0.16 -4.41
C ALA A 183 -18.92 -0.29 -3.33
N ALA A 184 -18.56 -0.05 -2.06
CA ALA A 184 -19.49 -0.07 -0.94
C ALA A 184 -20.58 0.99 -1.06
N PHE A 185 -20.24 2.19 -1.52
CA PHE A 185 -21.21 3.26 -1.77
C PHE A 185 -22.22 2.88 -2.85
N LEU A 186 -21.76 2.39 -4.00
CA LEU A 186 -22.65 1.93 -5.08
C LEU A 186 -23.54 0.77 -4.62
N ARG A 187 -22.98 -0.16 -3.85
CA ARG A 187 -23.74 -1.26 -3.24
C ARG A 187 -24.83 -0.73 -2.32
N ALA A 188 -24.53 0.25 -1.47
CA ALA A 188 -25.50 0.85 -0.55
C ALA A 188 -26.65 1.54 -1.30
N ILE A 189 -26.36 2.25 -2.38
CA ILE A 189 -27.38 2.89 -3.24
C ILE A 189 -28.30 1.83 -3.87
N ARG A 190 -27.73 0.76 -4.41
CA ARG A 190 -28.50 -0.33 -5.04
C ARG A 190 -29.38 -1.08 -4.03
N VAL A 191 -28.88 -1.37 -2.83
CA VAL A 191 -29.67 -2.03 -1.79
C VAL A 191 -30.85 -1.16 -1.35
N LYS A 192 -30.70 0.17 -1.39
CA LYS A 192 -31.81 1.12 -1.13
C LYS A 192 -32.76 1.32 -2.32
N GLY A 193 -32.53 0.66 -3.47
CA GLY A 193 -33.35 0.80 -4.66
C GLY A 193 -33.24 2.16 -5.35
N LEU A 194 -32.14 2.88 -5.14
CA LEU A 194 -31.88 4.20 -5.75
C LEU A 194 -31.16 4.10 -7.12
N LEU A 195 -30.80 2.88 -7.54
CA LEU A 195 -30.20 2.48 -8.82
C LEU A 195 -30.82 1.15 -9.27
#